data_AF-A0A948YTT3-F1
#
_entry.id   AF-A0A948YTT3-F1
#
_cell.length_a   1.000
_cell.length_b   1.000
_cell.length_c   1.000
_cell.angle_alpha   90.00
_cell.angle_beta   90.00
_cell.angle_gamma   90.00
#
_symmetry.space_group_name_H-M   'P 1'
#
loop_
_entity.id
_entity.type
_entity.pdbx_description
1 polymer ?
#
loop_
_entity_poly.entity_id
_entity_poly.type
_entity_poly.pdbx_seq_one_letter_code
_entity_poly.pdbx_strand_id
1 'polypeptide(L)'
;QRKILGFAREAHPKIGQSKRVEIMTPMLPGITGNKMSASEPGSKIDLLDSEEVIAARIKKAYCPEGDLTDNGIMVFMKYVIMTLKEDARESFLVERPEKFGGNVEYKTTADLEKDFIAKKLHPEDLKKALVRELVKILAPVREALAGKDDLIKEAYPEE
;
A
#
# COMPACT_ATOMS: atom_id res chain seq x y z
N GLN A 1 -19.18 2.35 0.77
CA GLN A 1 -19.94 2.84 -0.41
C GLN A 1 -21.12 1.94 -0.82
N ARG A 2 -21.12 0.63 -0.47
CA ARG A 2 -22.19 -0.33 -0.84
C ARG A 2 -23.64 0.17 -0.68
N LYS A 3 -23.99 0.77 0.46
CA LYS A 3 -25.37 1.26 0.71
C LYS A 3 -25.79 2.37 -0.27
N ILE A 4 -24.87 3.29 -0.58
CA ILE A 4 -25.13 4.39 -1.51
C ILE A 4 -25.31 3.85 -2.93
N LEU A 5 -24.44 2.93 -3.35
CA LEU A 5 -24.54 2.28 -4.66
C LEU A 5 -25.84 1.46 -4.79
N GLY A 6 -26.20 0.70 -3.75
CA GLY A 6 -27.48 -0.01 -3.69
C GLY A 6 -28.69 0.92 -3.82
N PHE A 7 -28.67 2.05 -3.11
CA PHE A 7 -29.70 3.08 -3.25
C PHE A 7 -29.76 3.64 -4.67
N ALA A 8 -28.62 3.99 -5.28
CA ALA A 8 -28.57 4.49 -6.65
C ALA A 8 -29.18 3.49 -7.64
N ARG A 9 -28.91 2.20 -7.46
CA ARG A 9 -29.47 1.11 -8.27
C ARG A 9 -31.00 1.03 -8.21
N GLU A 10 -31.58 1.33 -7.06
CA GLU A 10 -33.03 1.32 -6.83
C GLU A 10 -33.69 2.65 -7.25
N ALA A 11 -33.00 3.77 -7.07
CA ALA A 11 -33.53 5.11 -7.30
C ALA A 11 -33.45 5.54 -8.78
N HIS A 12 -32.38 5.20 -9.51
CA HIS A 12 -32.20 5.62 -10.91
C HIS A 12 -33.38 5.24 -11.83
N PRO A 13 -33.93 4.01 -11.78
CA PRO A 13 -35.08 3.66 -12.61
C PRO A 13 -36.33 4.49 -12.30
N LYS A 14 -36.50 4.94 -11.05
CA LYS A 14 -37.66 5.76 -10.63
C LYS A 14 -37.62 7.18 -11.19
N ILE A 15 -36.44 7.65 -11.61
CA ILE A 15 -36.23 8.96 -12.23
C ILE A 15 -35.93 8.87 -13.74
N GLY A 16 -36.23 7.72 -14.37
CA GLY A 16 -36.03 7.52 -15.80
C GLY A 16 -34.57 7.30 -16.24
N GLN A 17 -33.65 7.04 -15.30
CA GLN A 17 -32.26 6.74 -15.59
C GLN A 17 -31.97 5.23 -15.56
N SER A 18 -31.00 4.79 -16.37
CA SER A 18 -30.54 3.40 -16.35
C SER A 18 -29.73 3.07 -15.09
N LYS A 19 -29.76 1.80 -14.70
CA LYS A 19 -28.89 1.27 -13.64
C LYS A 19 -27.44 1.37 -14.09
N ARG A 20 -26.55 1.72 -13.16
CA ARG A 20 -25.12 1.82 -13.43
C ARG A 20 -24.41 0.53 -13.05
N VAL A 21 -23.25 0.29 -13.66
CA VAL A 21 -22.32 -0.73 -13.18
C VAL A 21 -21.60 -0.18 -11.96
N GLU A 22 -21.57 -0.95 -10.89
CA GLU A 22 -21.03 -0.57 -9.60
C GLU A 22 -19.78 -1.40 -9.32
N ILE A 23 -18.60 -0.76 -9.37
CA ILE A 23 -17.33 -1.41 -9.06
C ILE A 23 -16.97 -1.07 -7.61
N MET A 24 -16.80 -2.11 -6.78
CA MET A 24 -16.42 -1.97 -5.39
C MET A 24 -15.06 -2.61 -5.17
N THR A 25 -14.11 -1.84 -4.66
CA THR A 25 -12.81 -2.34 -4.22
C THR A 25 -12.88 -2.81 -2.76
N PRO A 26 -12.05 -3.78 -2.35
CA PRO A 26 -11.92 -4.13 -0.94
C PRO A 26 -11.36 -2.95 -0.14
N MET A 27 -11.72 -2.87 1.13
CA MET A 27 -11.15 -1.87 2.03
C MET A 27 -9.75 -2.34 2.43
N LEU A 28 -8.72 -1.59 2.02
CA LEU A 28 -7.36 -1.88 2.43
C LEU A 28 -7.16 -1.42 3.89
N PRO A 29 -6.63 -2.28 4.78
CA PRO A 29 -6.19 -1.86 6.10
C PRO A 29 -5.05 -0.85 5.97
N GLY A 30 -4.88 -0.01 6.98
CA GLY A 30 -3.71 0.84 7.07
C GLY A 30 -2.45 0.02 7.29
N ILE A 31 -1.33 0.59 6.85
CA ILE A 31 0.00 -0.03 6.98
C ILE A 31 0.31 -0.31 8.46
N THR A 32 -0.20 0.50 9.39
CA THR A 32 -0.03 0.30 10.84
C THR A 32 -1.04 -0.66 11.50
N GLY A 33 -1.95 -1.29 10.74
CA GLY A 33 -2.87 -2.33 11.23
C GLY A 33 -4.30 -1.85 11.55
N ASN A 34 -4.52 -0.55 11.76
CA ASN A 34 -5.86 0.04 11.88
C ASN A 34 -6.35 0.63 10.55
N LYS A 35 -7.63 1.01 10.46
CA LYS A 35 -8.18 1.73 9.29
C LYS A 35 -7.26 2.89 8.92
N MET A 36 -6.95 3.07 7.62
CA MET A 36 -6.35 4.31 7.14
C MET A 36 -7.31 5.46 7.43
N SER A 37 -7.12 6.14 8.55
CA SER A 37 -7.87 7.33 8.92
C SER A 37 -6.90 8.49 9.00
N ALA A 38 -7.24 9.61 8.39
CA ALA A 38 -6.44 10.84 8.46
C ALA A 38 -6.35 11.40 9.89
N SER A 39 -7.07 10.81 10.85
CA SER A 39 -7.25 11.33 12.21
C SER A 39 -6.16 10.88 13.21
N GLU A 40 -5.27 9.95 12.84
CA GLU A 40 -4.14 9.54 13.69
C GLU A 40 -2.80 9.99 13.07
N PRO A 41 -2.17 11.05 13.62
CA PRO A 41 -0.84 11.50 13.19
C PRO A 41 0.18 10.36 13.34
N GLY A 42 0.62 9.80 12.20
CA GLY A 42 1.58 8.69 12.14
C GLY A 42 1.02 7.35 11.62
N SER A 43 -0.29 7.24 11.40
CA SER A 43 -0.91 6.04 10.80
C SER A 43 -0.87 6.02 9.26
N LYS A 44 -0.78 7.21 8.64
CA LYS A 44 -0.75 7.41 7.19
C LYS A 44 0.69 7.39 6.67
N ILE A 45 0.90 7.06 5.39
CA ILE A 45 2.10 7.47 4.64
C ILE A 45 1.66 8.56 3.68
N ASP A 46 2.28 9.73 3.76
CA ASP A 46 2.01 10.84 2.86
C ASP A 46 2.79 10.67 1.55
N LEU A 47 2.25 11.23 0.48
CA LEU A 47 2.87 11.21 -0.84
C LEU A 47 4.19 12.00 -0.86
N LEU A 48 4.30 13.00 0.02
CA LEU A 48 5.45 13.89 0.17
C LEU A 48 6.40 13.48 1.30
N ASP A 49 6.08 12.44 2.07
CA ASP A 49 6.96 11.98 3.16
C ASP A 49 8.34 11.60 2.60
N SER A 50 9.42 11.90 3.34
CA SER A 50 10.77 11.47 2.96
C SER A 50 10.96 9.96 3.11
N GLU A 51 12.04 9.42 2.54
CA GLU A 51 12.37 7.99 2.70
C GLU A 51 12.53 7.58 4.17
N GLU A 52 13.15 8.44 5.00
CA GLU A 52 13.36 8.16 6.42
C GLU A 52 12.03 8.07 7.18
N VAL A 53 11.08 8.95 6.85
CA VAL A 53 9.73 8.95 7.45
C VAL A 53 8.97 7.69 7.06
N ILE A 54 9.01 7.32 5.77
CA ILE A 54 8.39 6.08 5.26
C ILE A 54 9.00 4.86 5.95
N ALA A 55 10.33 4.78 6.02
CA ALA A 55 11.05 3.70 6.67
C ALA A 55 10.68 3.58 8.15
N ALA A 56 10.62 4.70 8.88
CA ALA A 56 10.25 4.73 10.29
C ALA A 56 8.80 4.24 10.51
N ARG A 57 7.86 4.64 9.66
CA ARG A 57 6.44 4.23 9.76
C ARG A 57 6.27 2.75 9.43
N ILE A 58 6.89 2.26 8.36
CA ILE A 58 6.84 0.84 7.97
C ILE A 58 7.53 -0.04 9.00
N LYS A 59 8.62 0.42 9.62
CA LYS A 59 9.28 -0.31 10.69
C LYS A 59 8.32 -0.58 11.86
N LYS A 60 7.51 0.43 12.24
CA LYS A 60 6.50 0.35 13.32
C LYS A 60 5.25 -0.45 12.95
N ALA A 61 5.01 -0.71 11.66
CA ALA A 61 3.84 -1.46 11.21
C ALA A 61 3.75 -2.87 11.80
N TYR A 62 2.52 -3.31 12.08
CA TYR A 62 2.26 -4.70 12.47
C TYR A 62 2.55 -5.63 11.27
N CYS A 63 3.48 -6.58 11.46
CA CYS A 63 3.83 -7.59 10.47
C CYS A 63 4.39 -8.82 11.20
N PRO A 64 3.53 -9.62 11.84
CA PRO A 64 3.91 -10.87 12.50
C PRO A 64 4.45 -11.87 11.47
N GLU A 65 5.50 -12.61 11.84
CA GLU A 65 6.10 -13.62 10.95
C GLU A 65 5.16 -14.80 10.72
N GLY A 66 4.93 -15.14 9.45
CA GLY A 66 4.11 -16.27 9.05
C GLY A 66 2.59 -16.07 9.19
N ASP A 67 2.15 -14.88 9.60
CA ASP A 67 0.73 -14.56 9.72
C ASP A 67 0.31 -13.48 8.71
N LEU A 68 -0.68 -13.84 7.89
CA LEU A 68 -1.28 -12.98 6.88
C LEU A 68 -2.54 -12.26 7.40
N THR A 69 -3.08 -12.72 8.53
CA THR A 69 -4.30 -12.19 9.14
C THR A 69 -4.02 -10.81 9.71
N ASP A 70 -4.86 -9.84 9.35
CA ASP A 70 -4.71 -8.44 9.80
C ASP A 70 -3.33 -7.82 9.54
N ASN A 71 -2.59 -8.35 8.55
CA ASN A 71 -1.26 -7.89 8.20
C ASN A 71 -1.33 -6.80 7.11
N GLY A 72 -1.36 -5.53 7.55
CA GLY A 72 -1.45 -4.37 6.66
C GLY A 72 -0.33 -4.30 5.62
N ILE A 73 0.87 -4.78 5.97
CA ILE A 73 2.02 -4.85 5.05
C ILE A 73 1.74 -5.85 3.92
N MET A 74 1.28 -7.07 4.25
CA MET A 74 0.98 -8.09 3.24
C MET A 74 -0.18 -7.69 2.33
N VAL A 75 -1.21 -7.04 2.88
CA VAL A 75 -2.32 -6.54 2.08
C VAL A 75 -1.84 -5.43 1.12
N PHE A 76 -0.99 -4.51 1.58
CA PHE A 76 -0.41 -3.48 0.73
C PHE A 76 0.50 -4.07 -0.36
N MET A 77 1.31 -5.07 0.00
CA MET A 77 2.13 -5.82 -0.96
C MET A 77 1.27 -6.41 -2.07
N LYS A 78 0.19 -7.10 -1.73
CA LYS A 78 -0.73 -7.73 -2.69
C LYS A 78 -1.40 -6.75 -3.64
N TYR A 79 -2.06 -5.73 -3.10
CA TYR A 79 -2.93 -4.85 -3.90
C TYR A 79 -2.22 -3.66 -4.55
N VAL A 80 -0.99 -3.34 -4.12
CA VAL A 80 -0.23 -2.21 -4.67
C VAL A 80 1.03 -2.71 -5.35
N ILE A 81 2.00 -3.23 -4.58
CA ILE A 81 3.34 -3.52 -5.12
C ILE A 81 3.27 -4.65 -6.14
N MET A 82 2.71 -5.80 -5.77
CA MET A 82 2.63 -6.97 -6.65
C MET A 82 1.72 -6.72 -7.84
N THR A 83 0.60 -5.99 -7.66
CA THR A 83 -0.27 -5.62 -8.79
C THR A 83 0.47 -4.77 -9.82
N LEU A 84 1.21 -3.74 -9.38
CA LEU A 84 2.02 -2.90 -10.27
C LEU A 84 3.13 -3.70 -10.97
N LYS A 85 3.78 -4.63 -10.26
CA LYS A 85 4.83 -5.49 -10.83
C LYS A 85 4.27 -6.49 -11.83
N GLU A 86 3.14 -7.11 -11.54
CA GLU A 86 2.44 -8.03 -12.45
C GLU A 86 1.99 -7.28 -13.72
N ASP A 87 1.43 -6.08 -13.60
CA ASP A 87 1.05 -5.22 -14.73
C ASP A 87 2.26 -4.82 -15.59
N ALA A 88 3.39 -4.52 -14.96
CA ALA A 88 4.66 -4.19 -15.64
C ALA A 88 5.43 -5.43 -16.14
N ARG A 89 4.98 -6.65 -15.80
CA ARG A 89 5.69 -7.92 -16.04
C ARG A 89 7.09 -7.98 -15.42
N GLU A 90 7.25 -7.35 -14.27
CA GLU A 90 8.48 -7.32 -13.47
C GLU A 90 8.41 -8.29 -12.28
N SER A 91 9.56 -8.66 -11.73
CA SER A 91 9.64 -9.37 -10.45
C SER A 91 9.80 -8.38 -9.28
N PHE A 92 9.26 -8.77 -8.12
CA PHE A 92 9.52 -8.10 -6.85
C PHE A 92 10.78 -8.70 -6.21
N LEU A 93 11.83 -7.88 -6.08
CA LEU A 93 13.11 -8.28 -5.52
C LEU A 93 13.18 -7.98 -4.02
N VAL A 94 13.48 -8.99 -3.21
CA VAL A 94 13.86 -8.86 -1.81
C VAL A 94 15.36 -9.10 -1.68
N GLU A 95 16.11 -8.04 -1.42
CA GLU A 95 17.54 -8.13 -1.15
C GLU A 95 17.80 -8.52 0.30
N ARG A 96 18.54 -9.61 0.51
CA ARG A 96 18.93 -10.06 1.84
C ARG A 96 20.32 -10.72 1.81
N PRO A 97 21.11 -10.59 2.89
CA PRO A 97 22.41 -11.24 3.00
C PRO A 97 22.39 -12.75 2.70
N GLU A 98 23.46 -13.30 2.15
CA GLU A 98 23.58 -14.75 1.86
C GLU A 98 23.33 -15.62 3.10
N LYS A 99 23.76 -15.16 4.29
CA LYS A 99 23.50 -15.82 5.58
C LYS A 99 22.02 -16.02 5.91
N PHE A 100 21.12 -15.29 5.24
CA PHE A 100 19.66 -15.39 5.39
C PHE A 100 18.97 -15.95 4.14
N GLY A 101 19.72 -16.61 3.25
CA GLY A 101 19.20 -17.27 2.06
C GLY A 101 19.32 -16.46 0.76
N GLY A 102 20.06 -15.35 0.77
CA GLY A 102 20.39 -14.56 -0.43
C GLY A 102 19.18 -13.88 -1.09
N ASN A 103 19.42 -13.04 -2.10
CA ASN A 103 18.35 -12.31 -2.79
C ASN A 103 17.27 -13.26 -3.33
N VAL A 104 16.00 -12.86 -3.21
CA VAL A 104 14.85 -13.63 -3.70
C VAL A 104 13.98 -12.75 -4.58
N GLU A 105 13.48 -13.31 -5.67
CA GLU A 105 12.55 -12.65 -6.58
C GLU A 105 11.20 -13.35 -6.59
N TYR A 106 10.13 -12.56 -6.49
CA TYR A 106 8.75 -13.03 -6.53
C TYR A 106 8.05 -12.51 -7.78
N LYS A 107 7.49 -13.40 -8.59
CA LYS A 107 6.71 -13.02 -9.79
C LYS A 107 5.21 -12.99 -9.53
N THR A 108 4.74 -13.73 -8.52
CA THR A 108 3.32 -13.79 -8.17
C THR A 108 3.14 -13.51 -6.71
N THR A 109 2.01 -12.89 -6.36
CA THR A 109 1.65 -12.66 -4.95
C THR A 109 1.56 -13.98 -4.17
N ALA A 110 1.14 -15.08 -4.82
CA ALA A 110 1.00 -16.39 -4.19
C ALA A 110 2.35 -16.96 -3.73
N ASP A 111 3.41 -16.79 -4.52
CA ASP A 111 4.76 -17.25 -4.14
C ASP A 111 5.29 -16.47 -2.93
N LEU A 112 5.04 -15.16 -2.89
CA LEU A 112 5.41 -14.30 -1.76
C LEU A 112 4.68 -14.71 -0.48
N GLU A 113 3.35 -14.89 -0.54
CA GLU A 113 2.53 -15.32 0.60
C GLU A 113 2.99 -16.70 1.12
N LYS A 114 3.30 -17.63 0.22
CA LYS A 114 3.75 -18.99 0.57
C LYS A 114 5.07 -18.98 1.33
N ASP A 115 6.07 -18.24 0.86
CA ASP A 115 7.37 -18.16 1.52
C ASP A 115 7.31 -17.38 2.84
N PHE A 116 6.43 -16.39 2.94
CA PHE A 116 6.17 -15.68 4.19
C PHE A 116 5.53 -16.60 5.24
N ILE A 117 4.47 -17.36 4.89
CA ILE A 117 3.85 -18.35 5.79
C ILE A 117 4.85 -19.43 6.20
N ALA A 118 5.67 -19.91 5.27
CA ALA A 118 6.70 -20.91 5.53
C ALA A 118 7.88 -20.38 6.37
N LYS A 119 7.84 -19.11 6.80
CA LYS A 119 8.91 -18.42 7.55
C LYS A 119 10.26 -18.44 6.84
N LYS A 120 10.23 -18.55 5.51
CA LYS A 120 11.42 -18.44 4.67
C LYS A 120 11.76 -16.99 4.38
N LEU A 121 10.78 -16.09 4.48
CA LEU A 121 10.93 -14.66 4.31
C LEU A 121 10.66 -13.96 5.64
N HIS A 122 11.67 -13.29 6.18
CA HIS A 122 11.55 -12.57 7.45
C HIS A 122 10.81 -11.23 7.27
N PRO A 123 9.95 -10.81 8.22
CA PRO A 123 9.20 -9.55 8.12
C PRO A 123 10.06 -8.31 7.93
N GLU A 124 11.27 -8.26 8.51
CA GLU A 124 12.16 -7.11 8.34
C GLU A 124 12.67 -6.96 6.91
N ASP A 125 12.98 -8.07 6.23
CA ASP A 125 13.47 -8.02 4.86
C ASP A 125 12.35 -7.59 3.90
N LEU A 126 11.14 -8.12 4.13
CA LEU A 126 9.94 -7.69 3.42
C LEU A 126 9.68 -6.19 3.60
N LYS A 127 9.74 -5.68 4.84
CA LYS A 127 9.55 -4.26 5.15
C LYS A 127 10.58 -3.36 4.45
N LYS A 128 11.85 -3.77 4.43
CA LYS A 128 12.92 -3.02 3.73
C LYS A 128 12.69 -2.99 2.22
N ALA A 129 12.31 -4.12 1.64
CA ALA A 129 12.00 -4.19 0.21
C ALA A 129 10.77 -3.33 -0.13
N LEU A 130 9.73 -3.34 0.71
CA LEU A 130 8.56 -2.48 0.56
C LEU A 130 8.91 -0.98 0.60
N VAL A 131 9.76 -0.55 1.55
CA VAL A 131 10.21 0.86 1.63
C VAL A 131 10.84 1.30 0.31
N ARG A 132 11.74 0.47 -0.25
CA ARG A 132 12.44 0.79 -1.50
C ARG A 132 11.47 0.93 -2.67
N GLU A 133 10.51 0.03 -2.81
CA GLU A 133 9.51 0.13 -3.88
C GLU A 133 8.59 1.34 -3.68
N LEU A 134 8.19 1.65 -2.45
CA LEU A 134 7.40 2.84 -2.15
C LEU A 134 8.12 4.14 -2.50
N VAL A 135 9.41 4.25 -2.17
CA VAL A 135 10.22 5.43 -2.53
C VAL A 135 10.26 5.60 -4.06
N LYS A 136 10.43 4.51 -4.82
CA LYS A 136 10.41 4.55 -6.28
C LYS A 136 9.05 5.00 -6.83
N ILE A 137 7.95 4.46 -6.28
CA ILE A 137 6.58 4.80 -6.74
C ILE A 137 6.25 6.27 -6.42
N LEU A 138 6.74 6.81 -5.30
CA LEU A 138 6.48 8.18 -4.88
C LEU A 138 7.44 9.21 -5.49
N ALA A 139 8.60 8.79 -6.02
CA ALA A 139 9.59 9.70 -6.59
C ALA A 139 9.01 10.64 -7.67
N PRO A 140 8.21 10.17 -8.67
CA PRO A 140 7.64 11.05 -9.68
C PRO A 140 6.69 12.11 -9.10
N VAL A 141 6.00 11.78 -8.00
CA VAL A 141 5.09 12.72 -7.32
C VAL A 141 5.89 13.81 -6.61
N ARG A 142 6.97 13.44 -5.91
CA ARG A 142 7.86 14.40 -5.25
C ARG A 142 8.55 15.30 -6.26
N GLU A 143 9.01 14.75 -7.38
CA GLU A 143 9.62 15.53 -8.47
C GLU A 143 8.62 16.51 -9.09
N ALA A 144 7.38 16.09 -9.33
CA ALA A 144 6.33 16.96 -9.89
C ALA A 144 5.89 18.10 -8.96
N LEU A 145 6.14 17.95 -7.65
CA LEU A 145 5.81 18.92 -6.60
C LEU A 145 7.04 19.69 -6.09
N ALA A 146 8.24 19.33 -6.53
CA ALA A 146 9.47 20.04 -6.18
C ALA A 146 9.38 21.52 -6.63
N GLY A 147 9.64 22.45 -5.70
CA GLY A 147 9.57 23.89 -5.95
C GLY A 147 8.14 24.47 -5.94
N LYS A 148 7.11 23.69 -5.60
CA LYS A 148 5.73 24.16 -5.39
C LYS A 148 5.37 24.29 -3.90
N ASP A 149 6.35 24.62 -3.07
CA ASP A 149 6.19 24.68 -1.62
C ASP A 149 5.11 25.68 -1.19
N ASP A 150 4.96 26.78 -1.93
CA ASP A 150 3.93 27.80 -1.65
C ASP A 150 2.51 27.24 -1.84
N LEU A 151 2.29 26.46 -2.91
CA LEU A 151 0.99 25.80 -3.16
C LEU A 151 0.67 24.78 -2.07
N ILE A 152 1.68 24.03 -1.61
CA ILE A 152 1.50 23.03 -0.55
C ILE A 152 1.15 23.73 0.78
N LYS A 153 1.85 24.81 1.12
CA LYS A 153 1.59 25.60 2.34
C LYS A 153 0.24 26.29 2.30
N GLU A 154 -0.19 26.78 1.15
CA GLU A 154 -1.52 27.40 1.00
C GLU A 154 -2.64 26.35 1.14
N ALA A 155 -2.45 25.16 0.58
CA ALA A 155 -3.44 24.07 0.66
C ALA A 155 -3.48 23.40 2.05
N TYR A 156 -2.33 23.33 2.73
CA TYR A 156 -2.16 22.70 4.04
C TYR A 156 -1.39 23.64 4.98
N PRO A 157 -2.01 24.74 5.42
CA PRO A 157 -1.38 25.65 6.38
C PRO A 157 -1.14 24.90 7.70
N GLU A 158 0.08 24.99 8.23
CA GLU A 158 0.35 24.52 9.58
C GLU A 158 -0.43 25.42 10.56
N GLU A 159 -1.34 24.82 11.33
CA GLU A 159 -2.07 25.51 12.42
C GLU A 159 -1.13 26.00 13.51
#